data_AF-A0A830I390-F1
#
_entry.id   AF-A0A830I390-F1
#
_cell.length_a   1.000
_cell.length_b   1.000
_cell.length_c   1.000
_cell.angle_alpha   90.00
_cell.angle_beta   90.00
_cell.angle_gamma   90.00
#
_symmetry.space_group_name_H-M   'P 1'
#
loop_
_entity.id
_entity.type
_entity.pdbx_description
1 polymer ?
#
loop_
_entity_poly.entity_id
_entity_poly.type
_entity_poly.pdbx_seq_one_letter_code
_entity_poly.pdbx_strand_id
1 'polypeptide(L)'
;MADATTNGGGGGGGLNHLPRRHSDVVRHGVSAAAGSAEVRLVDSTCAPGGLRVPLTTQQCKQFFAAATNLDGFTIAAALITLVCAPPQGTQNAWHAQVRALCIIEEAFNADASKLVGDIVAGVRAEAEVVTELANDPNAHEKARQKAVEVAKKIAETSSAGGAPLIPSAVELTTNVPLEAAPSSGLSAVDQLMLL
;
A
#
# COMPACT_ATOMS: atom_id res chain seq x y z
N MET A 1 -39.80 13.98 -49.61
CA MET A 1 -39.05 13.55 -50.81
C MET A 1 -37.75 12.97 -50.31
N ALA A 2 -37.58 11.67 -50.54
CA ALA A 2 -36.41 10.90 -50.12
C ALA A 2 -35.26 11.13 -51.09
N ASP A 3 -34.03 11.17 -50.59
CA ASP A 3 -32.88 10.72 -51.36
C ASP A 3 -31.98 9.89 -50.45
N ALA A 4 -31.77 8.65 -50.89
CA ALA A 4 -30.94 7.65 -50.28
C ALA A 4 -29.66 7.57 -51.10
N THR A 5 -28.49 7.62 -50.46
CA THR A 5 -27.27 7.14 -51.09
C THR A 5 -26.49 6.27 -50.11
N THR A 6 -26.10 5.11 -50.65
CA THR A 6 -25.60 3.91 -49.99
C THR A 6 -24.08 3.81 -50.08
N ASN A 7 -23.49 3.12 -49.09
CA ASN A 7 -22.31 2.24 -49.09
C ASN A 7 -21.03 2.59 -49.87
N GLY A 8 -19.90 2.52 -49.15
CA GLY A 8 -18.57 2.27 -49.71
C GLY A 8 -17.58 1.71 -48.69
N GLY A 9 -17.21 0.43 -48.86
CA GLY A 9 -15.93 -0.23 -48.53
C GLY A 9 -15.49 -0.29 -47.04
N GLY A 10 -15.20 -1.44 -46.43
CA GLY A 10 -14.49 -2.60 -46.97
C GLY A 10 -12.99 -2.49 -46.71
N GLY A 11 -12.53 -2.88 -45.52
CA GLY A 11 -11.12 -2.89 -45.13
C GLY A 11 -10.83 -3.95 -44.07
N GLY A 12 -10.76 -5.21 -44.50
CA GLY A 12 -10.24 -6.31 -43.68
C GLY A 12 -8.72 -6.19 -43.52
N GLY A 13 -8.25 -6.30 -42.28
CA GLY A 13 -6.83 -6.27 -41.95
C GLY A 13 -6.54 -7.01 -40.65
N GLY A 14 -6.27 -8.32 -40.78
CA GLY A 14 -5.35 -9.09 -39.94
C GLY A 14 -5.46 -8.96 -38.42
N LEU A 15 -6.44 -9.64 -37.81
CA LEU A 15 -6.35 -10.05 -36.41
C LEU A 15 -5.29 -11.17 -36.29
N ASN A 16 -4.03 -10.80 -36.08
CA ASN A 16 -3.05 -11.73 -35.52
C ASN A 16 -3.39 -11.96 -34.05
N HIS A 17 -4.30 -12.92 -33.87
CA HIS A 17 -4.72 -13.48 -32.60
C HIS A 17 -3.57 -14.31 -32.03
N LEU A 18 -2.60 -13.66 -31.37
CA LEU A 18 -1.73 -14.36 -30.43
C LEU A 18 -2.55 -14.66 -29.17
N PRO A 19 -2.61 -15.92 -28.69
CA PRO A 19 -3.16 -16.21 -27.38
C PRO A 19 -2.17 -15.65 -26.35
N ARG A 20 -2.39 -14.39 -25.93
CA ARG A 20 -1.79 -13.86 -24.71
C ARG A 20 -2.40 -14.70 -23.59
N ARG A 21 -1.66 -15.73 -23.16
CA ARG A 21 -1.92 -16.48 -21.93
C ARG A 21 -1.79 -15.47 -20.79
N HIS A 22 -2.84 -14.70 -20.54
CA HIS A 22 -3.06 -14.15 -19.22
C HIS A 22 -3.26 -15.36 -18.34
N SER A 23 -2.33 -15.56 -17.42
CA SER A 23 -2.60 -16.35 -16.24
C SER A 23 -3.86 -15.76 -15.62
N ASP A 24 -4.99 -16.45 -15.78
CA ASP A 24 -6.17 -16.28 -14.93
C ASP A 24 -5.77 -16.76 -13.53
N VAL A 25 -4.87 -16.01 -12.89
CA VAL A 25 -4.77 -16.01 -11.44
C VAL A 25 -6.16 -15.60 -11.00
N VAL A 26 -6.85 -16.54 -10.37
CA VAL A 26 -8.13 -16.34 -9.70
C VAL A 26 -7.90 -15.26 -8.64
N ARG A 27 -7.99 -14.00 -9.06
CA ARG A 27 -8.02 -12.82 -8.21
C ARG A 27 -9.30 -12.96 -7.42
N HIS A 28 -9.20 -13.47 -6.20
CA HIS A 28 -10.29 -13.49 -5.25
C HIS A 28 -10.60 -12.04 -4.82
N GLY A 29 -11.28 -11.32 -5.72
CA GLY A 29 -12.54 -10.68 -5.42
C GLY A 29 -12.56 -9.49 -4.47
N VAL A 30 -11.44 -8.86 -4.14
CA VAL A 30 -11.49 -7.47 -3.59
C VAL A 30 -11.52 -6.51 -4.78
N SER A 31 -12.58 -6.59 -5.57
CA SER A 31 -12.86 -5.55 -6.56
C SER A 31 -13.27 -4.31 -5.78
N ALA A 32 -12.35 -3.35 -5.62
CA ALA A 32 -12.66 -2.07 -5.00
C ALA A 32 -13.90 -1.48 -5.69
N ALA A 33 -14.98 -1.27 -4.94
CA ALA A 33 -16.21 -0.76 -5.51
C ALA A 33 -15.92 0.64 -6.09
N ALA A 34 -16.07 0.80 -7.41
CA ALA A 34 -15.85 2.07 -8.06
C ALA A 34 -16.68 3.16 -7.36
N GLY A 35 -16.01 4.22 -6.88
CA GLY A 35 -16.65 5.32 -6.14
C GLY A 35 -16.68 5.17 -4.62
N SER A 36 -16.08 4.13 -4.04
CA SER A 36 -15.93 4.02 -2.58
C SER A 36 -15.07 5.17 -2.02
N ALA A 37 -15.21 5.45 -0.71
CA ALA A 37 -14.45 6.51 -0.06
C ALA A 37 -12.93 6.25 -0.12
N GLU A 38 -12.53 4.99 -0.04
CA GLU A 38 -11.16 4.49 -0.18
C GLU A 38 -10.58 4.82 -1.56
N VAL A 39 -11.31 4.44 -2.61
CA VAL A 39 -10.89 4.69 -4.00
C VAL A 39 -10.75 6.19 -4.24
N ARG A 40 -11.72 6.98 -3.77
CA ARG A 40 -11.67 8.45 -3.89
C ARG A 40 -10.50 9.07 -3.14
N LEU A 41 -10.17 8.55 -1.96
CA LEU A 41 -9.02 9.03 -1.19
C LEU A 41 -7.70 8.71 -1.90
N VAL A 42 -7.57 7.49 -2.41
CA VAL A 42 -6.39 7.06 -3.19
C VAL A 42 -6.26 7.87 -4.47
N ASP A 43 -7.33 8.00 -5.25
CA ASP A 43 -7.35 8.78 -6.49
C ASP A 43 -6.99 10.25 -6.25
N SER A 44 -7.58 10.87 -5.21
CA SER A 44 -7.30 12.27 -4.87
C SER A 44 -5.84 12.48 -4.46
N THR A 45 -5.24 11.53 -3.73
CA THR A 45 -3.87 11.64 -3.22
C THR A 45 -2.84 11.34 -4.30
N CYS A 46 -3.13 10.35 -5.14
CA CYS A 46 -2.27 9.88 -6.23
C CYS A 46 -2.52 10.60 -7.56
N ALA A 47 -3.48 11.51 -7.63
CA ALA A 47 -3.73 12.31 -8.82
C ALA A 47 -2.43 12.94 -9.34
N PRO A 48 -2.17 12.94 -10.66
CA PRO A 48 -0.90 13.40 -11.24
C PRO A 48 -0.64 14.92 -11.08
N GLY A 49 -1.48 15.64 -10.33
CA GLY A 49 -1.38 17.07 -10.09
C GLY A 49 -0.30 17.45 -9.06
N GLY A 50 0.31 18.62 -9.26
CA GLY A 50 1.32 19.21 -8.38
C GLY A 50 2.75 19.14 -8.94
N LEU A 51 3.61 20.07 -8.50
CA LEU A 51 5.00 20.18 -8.94
C LEU A 51 5.90 19.04 -8.44
N ARG A 52 5.51 18.32 -7.38
CA ARG A 52 6.31 17.25 -6.79
C ARG A 52 5.71 15.90 -7.12
N VAL A 53 6.51 15.05 -7.75
CA VAL A 53 6.08 13.71 -8.14
C VAL A 53 6.01 12.77 -6.93
N PRO A 54 7.08 12.53 -6.15
CA PRO A 54 6.98 11.72 -4.94
C PRO A 54 6.19 12.47 -3.84
N LEU A 55 5.40 11.71 -3.09
CA LEU A 55 4.75 12.23 -1.89
C LEU A 55 5.79 12.46 -0.79
N THR A 56 5.61 13.53 -0.01
CA THR A 56 6.40 13.73 1.20
C THR A 56 5.90 12.82 2.32
N THR A 57 6.76 12.51 3.28
CA THR A 57 6.37 11.79 4.51
C THR A 57 5.18 12.45 5.20
N GLN A 58 5.11 13.79 5.21
CA GLN A 58 3.98 14.51 5.78
C GLN A 58 2.67 14.23 5.02
N GLN A 59 2.71 14.16 3.69
CA GLN A 59 1.54 13.82 2.88
C GLN A 59 1.10 12.37 3.11
N CYS A 60 2.02 11.42 3.24
CA CYS A 60 1.69 10.05 3.59
C CYS A 60 1.04 9.95 4.99
N LYS A 61 1.55 10.70 5.98
CA LYS A 61 0.93 10.79 7.30
C LYS A 61 -0.50 11.37 7.24
N GLN A 62 -0.69 12.41 6.44
CA GLN A 62 -2.03 12.99 6.20
C GLN A 62 -2.98 11.98 5.53
N PHE A 63 -2.46 11.17 4.59
CA PHE A 63 -3.22 10.09 3.98
C PHE A 63 -3.69 9.06 5.01
N PHE A 64 -2.80 8.56 5.88
CA PHE A 64 -3.19 7.59 6.92
C PHE A 64 -4.16 8.19 7.96
N ALA A 65 -3.99 9.47 8.30
CA ALA A 65 -4.94 10.16 9.16
C ALA A 65 -6.34 10.24 8.51
N ALA A 66 -6.42 10.56 7.22
CA ALA A 66 -7.69 10.59 6.48
C ALA A 66 -8.31 9.19 6.32
N ALA A 67 -7.48 8.15 6.23
CA ALA A 67 -7.90 6.76 6.04
C ALA A 67 -8.28 6.03 7.35
N THR A 68 -8.19 6.67 8.52
CA THR A 68 -8.33 6.00 9.84
C THR A 68 -9.63 5.21 10.02
N ASN A 69 -10.72 5.63 9.39
CA ASN A 69 -12.03 4.96 9.47
C ASN A 69 -12.44 4.23 8.19
N LEU A 70 -11.48 3.99 7.29
CA LEU A 70 -11.71 3.36 6.00
C LEU A 70 -11.20 1.91 5.98
N ASP A 71 -11.63 1.16 4.97
CA ASP A 71 -11.22 -0.22 4.81
C ASP A 71 -9.80 -0.33 4.21
N GLY A 72 -8.85 -0.85 5.00
CA GLY A 72 -7.44 -0.96 4.60
C GLY A 72 -7.21 -1.91 3.42
N PHE A 73 -8.00 -2.98 3.29
CA PHE A 73 -7.88 -3.92 2.17
C PHE A 73 -8.34 -3.29 0.85
N THR A 74 -9.44 -2.53 0.89
CA THR A 74 -9.94 -1.79 -0.27
C THR A 74 -8.96 -0.68 -0.67
N ILE A 75 -8.32 -0.01 0.30
CA ILE A 75 -7.22 0.93 0.02
C ILE A 75 -6.04 0.23 -0.66
N ALA A 76 -5.61 -0.93 -0.15
CA ALA A 76 -4.54 -1.71 -0.76
C ALA A 76 -4.88 -2.11 -2.20
N ALA A 77 -6.09 -2.63 -2.43
CA ALA A 77 -6.56 -3.00 -3.76
C ALA A 77 -6.57 -1.79 -4.72
N ALA A 78 -7.00 -0.62 -4.26
CA ALA A 78 -6.98 0.61 -5.05
C ALA A 78 -5.55 1.06 -5.39
N LEU A 79 -4.63 1.01 -4.40
CA LEU A 79 -3.21 1.33 -4.62
C LEU A 79 -2.58 0.37 -5.64
N ILE A 80 -2.81 -0.94 -5.51
CA ILE A 80 -2.29 -1.96 -6.44
C ILE A 80 -2.87 -1.78 -7.85
N THR A 81 -4.16 -1.48 -7.96
CA THR A 81 -4.80 -1.17 -9.25
C THR A 81 -4.11 -0.01 -9.94
N LEU A 82 -3.79 1.04 -9.19
CA LEU A 82 -3.13 2.24 -9.71
C LEU A 82 -1.66 1.99 -10.10
N VAL A 83 -0.98 1.05 -9.42
CA VAL A 83 0.36 0.57 -9.77
C VAL A 83 0.33 -0.22 -11.07
N CYS A 84 -0.63 -1.14 -11.24
CA CYS A 84 -0.74 -2.03 -12.41
C CYS A 84 -1.25 -1.31 -13.67
N ALA A 85 -2.30 -0.51 -13.52
CA ALA A 85 -3.04 0.09 -14.62
C ALA A 85 -3.31 1.57 -14.32
N PRO A 86 -2.29 2.44 -14.44
CA PRO A 86 -2.50 3.86 -14.20
C PRO A 86 -3.46 4.46 -15.24
N PRO A 87 -4.15 5.57 -14.91
CA PRO A 87 -5.15 6.18 -15.78
C PRO A 87 -4.56 6.51 -17.16
N GLN A 88 -5.04 5.81 -18.18
CA GLN A 88 -4.57 5.96 -19.55
C GLN A 88 -4.89 7.34 -20.13
N GLY A 89 -4.09 7.79 -21.09
CA GLY A 89 -4.29 9.08 -21.77
C GLY A 89 -3.83 10.30 -20.98
N THR A 90 -3.27 10.13 -19.78
CA THR A 90 -2.64 11.23 -19.03
C THR A 90 -1.14 11.26 -19.32
N GLN A 91 -0.59 12.42 -19.67
CA GLN A 91 0.85 12.58 -19.97
C GLN A 91 1.79 12.22 -18.80
N ASN A 92 1.24 11.96 -17.60
CA ASN A 92 1.98 11.69 -16.39
C ASN A 92 1.38 10.51 -15.60
N ALA A 93 0.85 9.50 -16.29
CA ALA A 93 0.29 8.29 -15.67
C ALA A 93 1.25 7.64 -14.66
N TRP A 94 2.56 7.70 -14.93
CA TRP A 94 3.60 7.19 -14.04
C TRP A 94 3.75 7.98 -12.72
N HIS A 95 3.30 9.24 -12.64
CA HIS A 95 3.26 9.98 -11.36
C HIS A 95 2.35 9.27 -10.37
N ALA A 96 1.18 8.82 -10.86
CA ALA A 96 0.19 8.13 -10.05
C ALA A 96 0.81 6.84 -9.45
N GLN A 97 1.49 6.05 -10.28
CA GLN A 97 2.22 4.85 -9.85
C GLN A 97 3.25 5.16 -8.76
N VAL A 98 4.12 6.16 -8.98
CA VAL A 98 5.16 6.54 -8.00
C VAL A 98 4.54 6.96 -6.67
N ARG A 99 3.45 7.73 -6.70
CA ARG A 99 2.75 8.17 -5.48
C ARG A 99 2.11 7.01 -4.73
N ALA A 100 1.46 6.08 -5.43
CA ALA A 100 0.93 4.88 -4.81
C ALA A 100 2.04 4.05 -4.16
N LEU A 101 3.18 3.88 -4.83
CA LEU A 101 4.34 3.19 -4.27
C LEU A 101 4.93 3.91 -3.06
N CYS A 102 4.92 5.25 -3.01
CA CYS A 102 5.32 6.01 -1.80
C CYS A 102 4.39 5.73 -0.62
N ILE A 103 3.08 5.63 -0.83
CA ILE A 103 2.12 5.30 0.24
C ILE A 103 2.36 3.88 0.74
N ILE A 104 2.53 2.94 -0.19
CA ILE A 104 2.83 1.53 0.14
C ILE A 104 4.12 1.45 0.95
N GLU A 105 5.19 2.11 0.50
CA GLU A 105 6.47 2.15 1.20
C GLU A 105 6.33 2.70 2.62
N GLU A 106 5.62 3.83 2.77
CA GLU A 106 5.40 4.43 4.09
C GLU A 106 4.57 3.50 4.99
N ALA A 107 3.62 2.74 4.46
CA ALA A 107 2.87 1.74 5.23
C ALA A 107 3.79 0.66 5.81
N PHE A 108 4.86 0.26 5.10
CA PHE A 108 5.87 -0.66 5.63
C PHE A 108 6.79 -0.04 6.69
N ASN A 109 6.90 1.29 6.74
CA ASN A 109 7.75 2.01 7.69
C ASN A 109 6.98 2.57 8.90
N ALA A 110 5.66 2.70 8.79
CA ALA A 110 4.81 3.29 9.80
C ALA A 110 4.63 2.36 11.01
N ASP A 111 4.29 2.96 12.16
CA ASP A 111 3.91 2.22 13.35
C ASP A 111 2.70 1.32 13.08
N ALA A 112 2.71 0.13 13.68
CA ALA A 112 1.66 -0.86 13.49
C ALA A 112 0.32 -0.32 14.03
N SER A 113 -0.58 0.03 13.12
CA SER A 113 -1.99 0.27 13.38
C SER A 113 -2.83 -0.75 12.62
N LYS A 114 -4.10 -0.95 13.01
CA LYS A 114 -5.00 -1.86 12.30
C LYS A 114 -5.06 -1.53 10.80
N LEU A 115 -5.27 -0.25 10.48
CA LEU A 115 -5.32 0.24 9.09
C LEU A 115 -4.04 -0.10 8.32
N VAL A 116 -2.88 0.23 8.89
CA VAL A 116 -1.57 -0.03 8.26
C VAL A 116 -1.35 -1.54 8.07
N GLY A 117 -1.71 -2.34 9.07
CA GLY A 117 -1.63 -3.80 9.00
C GLY A 117 -2.49 -4.38 7.87
N ASP A 118 -3.74 -3.92 7.74
CA ASP A 118 -4.66 -4.34 6.67
C ASP A 118 -4.12 -3.95 5.29
N ILE A 119 -3.58 -2.72 5.14
CA ILE A 119 -2.95 -2.26 3.88
C ILE A 119 -1.74 -3.13 3.52
N VAL A 120 -0.83 -3.36 4.47
CA VAL A 120 0.37 -4.19 4.26
C VAL A 120 -0.01 -5.63 3.91
N ALA A 121 -1.01 -6.20 4.59
CA ALA A 121 -1.51 -7.55 4.28
C ALA A 121 -2.08 -7.63 2.86
N GLY A 122 -2.90 -6.66 2.45
CA GLY A 122 -3.45 -6.58 1.10
C GLY A 122 -2.38 -6.43 0.02
N VAL A 123 -1.38 -5.56 0.24
CA VAL A 123 -0.25 -5.39 -0.69
C VAL A 123 0.58 -6.66 -0.83
N ARG A 124 0.83 -7.38 0.28
CA ARG A 124 1.57 -8.65 0.25
C ARG A 124 0.85 -9.73 -0.56
N ALA A 125 -0.48 -9.78 -0.47
CA ALA A 125 -1.27 -10.72 -1.26
C ALA A 125 -1.09 -10.51 -2.77
N GLU A 126 -0.80 -9.27 -3.19
CA GLU A 126 -0.60 -8.87 -4.60
C GLU A 126 0.86 -8.46 -4.89
N ALA A 127 1.82 -8.99 -4.13
CA ALA A 127 3.25 -8.63 -4.26
C ALA A 127 3.84 -8.87 -5.65
N GLU A 128 3.27 -9.81 -6.40
CA GLU A 128 3.64 -10.13 -7.78
C GLU A 128 3.52 -8.91 -8.68
N VAL A 129 2.45 -8.11 -8.54
CA VAL A 129 2.21 -6.90 -9.35
C VAL A 129 3.34 -5.87 -9.17
N VAL A 130 3.79 -5.67 -7.94
CA VAL A 130 4.89 -4.74 -7.64
C VAL A 130 6.20 -5.27 -8.22
N THR A 131 6.42 -6.58 -8.15
CA THR A 131 7.60 -7.25 -8.69
C THR A 131 7.61 -7.22 -10.22
N GLU A 132 6.47 -7.39 -10.88
CA GLU A 132 6.34 -7.25 -12.34
C GLU A 132 6.71 -5.83 -12.78
N LEU A 133 6.16 -4.79 -12.13
CA LEU A 133 6.50 -3.41 -12.44
C LEU A 133 7.99 -3.10 -12.23
N ALA A 134 8.60 -3.69 -11.20
CA ALA A 134 10.03 -3.55 -10.91
C ALA A 134 10.92 -4.18 -12.00
N ASN A 135 10.43 -5.18 -12.71
CA ASN A 135 11.16 -5.89 -13.77
C ASN A 135 10.74 -5.47 -15.20
N ASP A 136 9.71 -4.64 -15.36
CA ASP A 136 9.23 -4.21 -16.67
C ASP A 136 10.21 -3.22 -17.33
N PRO A 137 10.86 -3.59 -18.46
CA PRO A 137 11.76 -2.69 -19.18
C PRO A 137 11.02 -1.51 -19.84
N ASN A 138 9.71 -1.60 -20.04
CA ASN A 138 8.89 -0.57 -20.66
C ASN A 138 8.28 0.41 -19.65
N ALA A 139 8.35 0.08 -18.35
CA ALA A 139 7.89 0.97 -17.31
C ALA A 139 8.78 2.21 -17.20
N HIS A 140 8.18 3.32 -16.78
CA HIS A 140 8.94 4.56 -16.55
C HIS A 140 10.00 4.33 -15.47
N GLU A 141 11.25 4.76 -15.72
CA GLU A 141 12.42 4.48 -14.88
C GLU A 141 12.18 4.78 -13.39
N LYS A 142 11.58 5.93 -13.08
CA LYS A 142 11.26 6.32 -11.69
C LYS A 142 10.24 5.41 -11.02
N ALA A 143 9.22 4.94 -11.76
CA ALA A 143 8.22 4.01 -11.22
C ALA A 143 8.85 2.65 -10.97
N ARG A 144 9.69 2.17 -11.91
CA ARG A 144 10.44 0.92 -11.78
C ARG A 144 11.40 0.95 -10.59
N GLN A 145 12.22 1.99 -10.46
CA GLN A 145 13.15 2.14 -9.34
C GLN A 145 12.40 2.13 -8.00
N LYS A 146 11.26 2.84 -7.93
CA LYS A 146 10.46 2.86 -6.71
C LYS A 146 9.81 1.51 -6.40
N ALA A 147 9.38 0.78 -7.42
CA ALA A 147 8.84 -0.56 -7.29
C ALA A 147 9.90 -1.55 -6.76
N VAL A 148 11.16 -1.43 -7.18
CA VAL A 148 12.28 -2.22 -6.64
C VAL A 148 12.45 -1.99 -5.13
N GLU A 149 12.42 -0.73 -4.68
CA GLU A 149 12.52 -0.40 -3.25
C GLU A 149 11.38 -1.02 -2.42
N VAL A 150 10.15 -0.93 -2.94
CA VAL A 150 8.97 -1.51 -2.30
C VAL A 150 9.01 -3.05 -2.31
N ALA A 151 9.37 -3.68 -3.43
CA ALA A 151 9.50 -5.13 -3.55
C ALA A 151 10.52 -5.68 -2.54
N LYS A 152 11.63 -4.97 -2.34
CA LYS A 152 12.63 -5.32 -1.32
C LYS A 152 12.02 -5.34 0.08
N LYS A 153 11.24 -4.31 0.45
CA LYS A 153 10.56 -4.24 1.76
C LYS A 153 9.52 -5.35 1.94
N ILE A 154 8.79 -5.68 0.89
CA ILE A 154 7.84 -6.82 0.91
C ILE A 154 8.59 -8.11 1.21
N ALA A 155 9.74 -8.36 0.58
CA ALA A 155 10.54 -9.56 0.80
C ALA A 155 11.16 -9.61 2.21
N GLU A 156 11.75 -8.51 2.69
CA GLU A 156 12.35 -8.40 4.03
C GLU A 156 11.34 -8.71 5.14
N THR A 157 10.13 -8.16 4.99
CA THR A 157 9.09 -8.31 6.01
C THR A 157 8.32 -9.64 5.90
N SER A 158 8.44 -10.36 4.78
CA SER A 158 7.95 -11.73 4.62
C SER A 158 8.91 -12.76 5.23
N SER A 159 10.22 -12.53 5.11
CA SER A 159 11.24 -13.40 5.72
C SER A 159 11.27 -13.33 7.25
N ALA A 160 10.77 -12.25 7.85
CA ALA A 160 10.68 -12.12 9.30
C ALA A 160 9.58 -12.99 9.96
N GLY A 161 8.75 -13.69 9.16
CA GLY A 161 7.68 -14.57 9.64
C GLY A 161 8.09 -16.01 9.95
N GLY A 162 9.36 -16.37 9.74
CA GLY A 162 9.89 -17.73 9.94
C GLY A 162 10.51 -17.98 11.31
N ALA A 163 9.74 -17.81 12.40
CA ALA A 163 9.82 -18.59 13.64
C ALA A 163 8.89 -17.99 14.72
N PRO A 164 7.84 -18.73 15.12
CA PRO A 164 7.77 -19.03 16.55
C PRO A 164 7.58 -20.54 16.79
N LEU A 165 8.00 -20.97 17.98
CA LEU A 165 7.81 -22.28 18.64
C LEU A 165 9.06 -23.17 18.77
N ILE A 166 9.91 -22.82 19.74
CA ILE A 166 10.01 -23.66 20.95
C ILE A 166 10.04 -22.73 22.17
N PRO A 167 8.94 -22.54 22.93
CA PRO A 167 9.08 -22.27 24.35
C PRO A 167 9.49 -23.58 25.01
N SER A 168 10.78 -23.75 25.30
CA SER A 168 11.23 -24.77 26.23
C SER A 168 10.71 -24.42 27.63
N ALA A 169 9.50 -24.87 27.94
CA ALA A 169 9.20 -25.42 29.26
C ALA A 169 9.99 -26.75 29.33
N VAL A 170 10.73 -27.16 30.36
CA VAL A 170 10.75 -26.96 31.82
C VAL A 170 12.22 -27.22 32.22
N GLU A 171 12.81 -26.55 33.22
CA GLU A 171 13.13 -27.23 34.49
C GLU A 171 13.31 -26.21 35.62
N LEU A 172 12.33 -26.23 36.52
CA LEU A 172 12.41 -26.14 37.97
C LEU A 172 13.83 -25.98 38.58
N THR A 173 14.10 -24.82 39.19
CA THR A 173 14.85 -24.77 40.46
C THR A 173 14.51 -23.52 41.26
N THR A 174 14.03 -23.82 42.45
CA THR A 174 13.76 -23.01 43.64
C THR A 174 14.84 -21.98 43.97
N ASN A 175 14.45 -20.74 44.27
CA ASN A 175 14.64 -20.18 45.62
C ASN A 175 13.99 -18.80 45.78
N VAL A 176 13.21 -18.68 46.85
CA VAL A 176 12.75 -17.43 47.46
C VAL A 176 13.90 -16.91 48.34
N PRO A 177 14.15 -15.59 48.39
CA PRO A 177 13.98 -14.93 49.69
C PRO A 177 13.08 -13.69 49.59
N LEU A 178 12.15 -13.68 50.53
CA LEU A 178 11.31 -12.60 50.96
C LEU A 178 12.20 -11.57 51.71
N GLU A 179 12.28 -10.32 51.25
CA GLU A 179 12.78 -9.25 52.12
C GLU A 179 12.06 -7.90 51.87
N ALA A 180 11.25 -7.56 52.87
CA ALA A 180 10.89 -6.26 53.42
C ALA A 180 10.71 -5.03 52.52
N ALA A 181 9.48 -4.50 52.56
CA ALA A 181 9.19 -3.08 52.38
C ALA A 181 9.97 -2.20 53.39
N PRO A 182 10.23 -0.94 53.03
CA PRO A 182 9.69 0.10 53.92
C PRO A 182 8.93 1.22 53.20
N SER A 183 7.84 1.57 53.87
CA SER A 183 7.03 2.77 53.80
C SER A 183 7.85 4.06 53.90
N SER A 184 7.44 5.10 53.16
CA SER A 184 7.52 6.56 53.45
C SER A 184 7.61 7.31 52.11
N GLY A 185 6.94 8.43 51.85
CA GLY A 185 6.11 9.27 52.68
C GLY A 185 5.43 10.32 51.81
N LEU A 186 4.23 10.70 52.23
CA LEU A 186 3.56 11.93 51.83
C LEU A 186 4.44 13.12 52.26
N SER A 187 4.75 14.03 51.34
CA SER A 187 5.05 15.43 51.70
C SER A 187 4.15 16.33 50.90
N ALA A 188 3.14 16.85 51.59
CA ALA A 188 2.56 18.14 51.26
C ALA A 188 3.58 19.25 51.56
N VAL A 189 3.24 20.45 51.09
CA VAL A 189 3.69 21.78 51.56
C VAL A 189 4.89 22.41 50.83
N ASP A 190 4.60 23.62 50.32
CA ASP A 190 5.46 24.81 50.14
C ASP A 190 6.27 25.07 48.87
N GLN A 191 5.73 25.99 48.04
CA GLN A 191 6.30 27.30 47.61
C GLN A 191 5.50 27.72 46.35
N LEU A 192 4.63 28.73 46.27
CA LEU A 192 4.54 30.08 46.84
C LEU A 192 5.83 30.91 46.68
N MET A 193 5.68 32.01 45.94
CA MET A 193 6.66 33.00 45.47
C MET A 193 7.42 32.66 44.18
N LEU A 194 7.00 33.26 43.06
CA LEU A 194 7.75 34.39 42.54
C LEU A 194 6.83 35.28 41.69
N LEU A 195 7.00 36.58 41.92
CA LEU A 195 6.36 37.74 41.29
C LEU A 195 6.44 37.72 39.76
#